data_AF-A0AAV6TQG7-F1
#
_entry.id   AF-A0AAV6TQG7-F1
#
_cell.length_a   1.000
_cell.length_b   1.000
_cell.length_c   1.000
_cell.angle_alpha   90.00
_cell.angle_beta   90.00
_cell.angle_gamma   90.00
#
_symmetry.space_group_name_H-M   'P 1'
#
loop_
_entity.id
_entity.type
_entity.pdbx_description
1 polymer ?
#
loop_
_entity_poly.entity_id
_entity_poly.type
_entity_poly.pdbx_seq_one_letter_code
_entity_poly.pdbx_strand_id
1 'polypeptide(L)'
;MSLLIFVFHSEDDTLSLPCVSSDVDQYLDEVLARARAELPDPLRLPPRSSVVELSDGLLWGLSNITRLGEAEVSCEGDDIRIKAVITSDEIKGRYTWRKKKPGRDWEGYVVFISNDFQAEVEGVMEKREGGQKSHPRLERFRIKKFKDARVEMTGLGYITWALGEMTTLMSGIFQRAIASAIQGPLKEALERHMRELEIQRLYPEPEPSGLPRLLAVGHPLLPELPQEEARHRESRGAGSLERRQRGHCRLGATGC
;
A
#
# COMPACT_ATOMS: atom_id res chain seq x y z
N MET A 1 -12.72 44.99 12.62
CA MET A 1 -13.21 43.74 13.25
C MET A 1 -12.20 42.65 12.94
N SER A 2 -11.27 42.38 13.84
CA SER A 2 -10.22 41.36 13.67
C SER A 2 -10.72 40.05 14.28
N LEU A 3 -10.76 38.99 13.46
CA LEU A 3 -11.15 37.66 13.86
C LEU A 3 -9.91 36.94 14.43
N LEU A 4 -9.84 36.82 15.76
CA LEU A 4 -8.83 36.01 16.45
C LEU A 4 -9.27 34.54 16.36
N ILE A 5 -8.52 33.73 15.59
CA ILE A 5 -8.70 32.28 15.54
C ILE A 5 -7.85 31.69 16.66
N PHE A 6 -8.51 31.18 17.70
CA PHE A 6 -7.86 30.40 18.76
C PHE A 6 -7.64 28.97 18.26
N VAL A 7 -6.39 28.63 17.97
CA VAL A 7 -5.97 27.24 17.75
C VAL A 7 -5.81 26.62 19.13
N PHE A 8 -6.78 25.80 19.55
CA PHE A 8 -6.65 24.98 20.75
C PHE A 8 -5.66 23.84 20.45
N HIS A 9 -4.46 23.92 21.03
CA HIS A 9 -3.61 22.75 21.24
C HIS A 9 -4.21 21.99 22.44
N SER A 10 -4.91 20.89 22.19
CA SER A 10 -5.18 19.91 23.24
C SER A 10 -3.91 19.10 23.42
N GLU A 11 -3.17 19.42 24.48
CA GLU A 11 -2.20 18.51 25.09
C GLU A 11 -3.01 17.45 25.86
N ASP A 12 -3.48 16.42 25.14
CA ASP A 12 -3.95 15.19 25.77
C ASP A 12 -2.70 14.40 26.20
N ASP A 13 -2.38 14.49 27.50
CA ASP A 13 -1.43 13.63 28.19
C ASP A 13 -2.01 12.19 28.25
N THR A 14 -2.04 11.51 27.10
CA THR A 14 -2.22 10.06 27.08
C THR A 14 -0.94 9.42 27.59
N LEU A 15 -1.01 8.81 28.77
CA LEU A 15 -0.04 7.83 29.27
C LEU A 15 0.25 6.81 28.17
N SER A 16 1.28 7.07 27.36
CA SER A 16 1.73 6.22 26.28
C SER A 16 2.49 5.04 26.88
N LEU A 17 1.73 4.03 27.33
CA LEU A 17 2.32 2.71 27.46
C LEU A 17 2.80 2.32 26.05
N PRO A 18 4.11 2.05 25.84
CA PRO A 18 4.64 1.69 24.53
C PRO A 18 4.07 0.31 24.17
N CYS A 19 2.89 0.32 23.56
CA CYS A 19 2.15 -0.87 23.16
C CYS A 19 2.85 -1.63 22.03
N VAL A 20 3.87 -1.03 21.42
CA VAL A 20 4.63 -1.56 20.30
C VAL A 20 6.10 -1.20 20.46
N SER A 21 6.99 -2.16 20.18
CA SER A 21 8.44 -1.98 20.24
C SER A 21 8.97 -0.98 19.19
N SER A 22 10.22 -0.55 19.36
CA SER A 22 10.93 0.44 18.52
C SER A 22 11.21 0.00 17.07
N ASP A 23 10.61 -1.08 16.57
CA ASP A 23 10.97 -1.69 15.27
C ASP A 23 9.91 -1.54 14.16
N VAL A 24 8.90 -0.67 14.35
CA VAL A 24 7.86 -0.41 13.33
C VAL A 24 8.43 0.18 12.06
N ASP A 25 9.42 1.06 12.21
CA ASP A 25 10.12 1.72 11.13
C ASP A 25 10.80 0.71 10.19
N GLN A 26 11.57 -0.23 10.76
CA GLN A 26 12.24 -1.28 9.98
C GLN A 26 11.22 -2.21 9.31
N TYR A 27 10.15 -2.56 10.03
CA TYR A 27 9.07 -3.37 9.48
C TYR A 27 8.43 -2.70 8.26
N LEU A 28 8.08 -1.41 8.35
CA LEU A 28 7.49 -0.67 7.24
C LEU A 28 8.46 -0.51 6.07
N ASP A 29 9.75 -0.28 6.35
CA ASP A 29 10.76 -0.18 5.29
C ASP A 29 10.90 -1.51 4.53
N GLU A 30 10.82 -2.66 5.22
CA GLU A 30 10.80 -3.98 4.60
C GLU A 30 9.52 -4.23 3.80
N VAL A 31 8.34 -3.91 4.35
CA VAL A 31 7.05 -3.98 3.62
C VAL A 31 7.12 -3.16 2.34
N LEU A 32 7.61 -1.92 2.43
CA LEU A 32 7.74 -1.02 1.29
C LEU A 32 8.75 -1.56 0.28
N ALA A 33 9.88 -2.13 0.72
CA ALA A 33 10.87 -2.71 -0.18
C ALA A 33 10.31 -3.87 -1.00
N ARG A 34 9.52 -4.76 -0.37
CA ARG A 34 8.84 -5.86 -1.06
C ARG A 34 7.75 -5.36 -2.00
N ALA A 35 6.91 -4.44 -1.54
CA ALA A 35 5.85 -3.86 -2.37
C ALA A 35 6.41 -3.18 -3.63
N ARG A 36 7.52 -2.44 -3.50
CA ARG A 36 8.23 -1.83 -4.65
C ARG A 36 8.73 -2.86 -5.66
N ALA A 37 9.20 -4.01 -5.21
CA ALA A 37 9.70 -5.06 -6.10
C ALA A 37 8.58 -5.73 -6.93
N GLU A 38 7.34 -5.69 -6.45
CA GLU A 38 6.19 -6.28 -7.14
C GLU A 38 5.48 -5.30 -8.08
N LEU A 39 5.54 -4.00 -7.78
CA LEU A 39 4.84 -2.99 -8.57
C LEU A 39 5.48 -2.83 -9.96
N PRO A 40 4.68 -2.88 -11.05
CA PRO A 40 5.21 -2.64 -12.39
C PRO A 40 5.62 -1.17 -12.52
N ASP A 41 6.83 -0.95 -13.04
CA ASP A 41 7.33 0.37 -13.44
C ASP A 41 7.82 0.30 -14.90
N PRO A 42 7.06 0.84 -15.88
CA PRO A 42 5.90 1.71 -15.72
C PRO A 42 4.60 1.01 -15.34
N LEU A 43 3.81 1.67 -14.48
CA LEU A 43 2.42 1.34 -14.20
C LEU A 43 1.51 1.94 -15.28
N ARG A 44 0.60 1.13 -15.84
CA ARG A 44 -0.40 1.62 -16.80
C ARG A 44 -1.51 2.40 -16.10
N LEU A 45 -1.81 3.59 -16.62
CA LEU A 45 -2.91 4.42 -16.13
C LEU A 45 -4.16 4.23 -17.01
N PRO A 46 -5.37 4.26 -16.42
CA PRO A 46 -6.61 4.07 -17.16
C PRO A 46 -6.87 5.25 -18.12
N PRO A 47 -7.51 5.00 -19.29
CA PRO A 47 -7.91 6.08 -20.20
C PRO A 47 -8.93 7.02 -19.52
N ARG A 48 -8.90 8.30 -19.89
CA ARG A 48 -9.78 9.33 -19.33
C ARG A 48 -10.26 10.25 -20.44
N SER A 49 -11.55 10.57 -20.43
CA SER A 49 -12.13 11.56 -21.33
C SER A 49 -12.49 12.82 -20.56
N SER A 50 -11.98 13.97 -21.01
CA SER A 50 -12.33 15.30 -20.48
C SER A 50 -12.53 16.29 -21.64
N VAL A 51 -11.82 17.42 -21.64
CA VAL A 51 -11.75 18.36 -22.78
C VAL A 51 -10.97 17.75 -23.96
N VAL A 52 -10.14 16.75 -23.67
CA VAL A 52 -9.39 15.91 -24.61
C VAL A 52 -9.54 14.44 -24.20
N GLU A 53 -9.39 13.53 -25.16
CA GLU A 53 -9.29 12.09 -24.90
C GLU A 53 -7.85 11.77 -24.47
N LEU A 54 -7.66 11.17 -23.30
CA LEU A 54 -6.37 10.73 -22.78
C LEU A 54 -6.29 9.20 -22.86
N SER A 55 -5.29 8.69 -23.58
CA SER A 55 -5.02 7.25 -23.76
C SER A 55 -3.57 6.91 -23.44
N ASP A 56 -3.28 5.61 -23.37
CA ASP A 56 -1.92 5.07 -23.27
C ASP A 56 -1.11 5.66 -22.11
N GLY A 57 -1.80 5.85 -20.98
CA GLY A 57 -1.25 6.43 -19.78
C GLY A 57 -0.20 5.51 -19.16
N LEU A 58 0.96 6.07 -18.83
CA LEU A 58 2.07 5.39 -18.15
C LEU A 58 2.54 6.24 -16.98
N LEU A 59 2.94 5.58 -15.88
CA LEU A 59 3.44 6.19 -14.65
C LEU A 59 4.73 5.50 -14.24
N TRP A 60 5.76 6.29 -13.93
CA TRP A 60 7.07 5.85 -13.48
C TRP A 60 7.40 6.45 -12.11
N GLY A 61 8.35 5.82 -11.42
CA GLY A 61 8.90 6.29 -10.14
C GLY A 61 8.25 5.67 -8.91
N LEU A 62 7.39 4.66 -9.10
CA LEU A 62 6.82 3.91 -7.98
C LEU A 62 7.85 2.97 -7.35
N SER A 63 8.87 2.54 -8.11
CA SER A 63 9.98 1.75 -7.59
C SER A 63 10.81 2.48 -6.54
N ASN A 64 10.78 3.82 -6.55
CA ASN A 64 11.61 4.68 -5.69
C ASN A 64 10.86 5.19 -4.46
N ILE A 65 9.67 4.64 -4.16
CA ILE A 65 8.90 5.05 -2.99
C ILE A 65 9.65 4.71 -1.71
N THR A 66 9.84 5.68 -0.83
CA THR A 66 10.50 5.50 0.48
C THR A 66 9.60 6.05 1.57
N ARG A 67 9.85 5.64 2.82
CA ARG A 67 9.21 6.27 3.98
C ARG A 67 9.82 7.65 4.21
N LEU A 68 8.98 8.61 4.60
CA LEU A 68 9.36 9.97 4.95
C LEU A 68 9.15 10.20 6.45
N GLY A 69 10.24 10.21 7.21
CA GLY A 69 10.20 10.38 8.67
C GLY A 69 9.75 9.12 9.42
N GLU A 70 9.69 9.23 10.75
CA GLU A 70 9.29 8.14 11.66
C GLU A 70 7.81 7.78 11.50
N ALA A 71 7.47 6.51 11.73
CA ALA A 71 6.08 6.07 11.77
C ALA A 71 5.43 6.42 13.11
N GLU A 72 4.22 6.98 13.07
CA GLU A 72 3.41 7.23 14.24
C GLU A 72 2.61 5.98 14.59
N VAL A 73 2.72 5.51 15.83
CA VAL A 73 1.96 4.37 16.34
C VAL A 73 1.04 4.87 17.43
N SER A 74 -0.27 4.68 17.25
CA SER A 74 -1.25 4.98 18.29
C SER A 74 -2.04 3.72 18.66
N CYS A 75 -2.37 3.60 19.94
CA CYS A 75 -3.13 2.49 20.49
C CYS A 75 -4.46 3.04 21.03
N GLU A 76 -5.55 2.67 20.35
CA GLU A 76 -6.89 3.14 20.63
C GLU A 76 -7.75 1.93 21.02
N GLY A 77 -7.87 1.67 22.32
CA GLY A 77 -8.55 0.48 22.82
C GLY A 77 -7.81 -0.80 22.44
N ASP A 78 -8.48 -1.64 21.64
CA ASP A 78 -7.91 -2.88 21.11
C ASP A 78 -7.24 -2.69 19.74
N ASP A 79 -7.30 -1.50 19.15
CA ASP A 79 -6.74 -1.25 17.83
C ASP A 79 -5.37 -0.58 17.93
N ILE A 80 -4.43 -1.08 17.13
CA ILE A 80 -3.11 -0.49 16.90
C ILE A 80 -3.14 0.15 15.52
N ARG A 81 -3.05 1.47 15.48
CA ARG A 81 -2.96 2.26 14.27
C ARG A 81 -1.51 2.61 14.00
N ILE A 82 -1.06 2.33 12.77
CA ILE A 82 0.27 2.67 12.28
C ILE A 82 0.09 3.67 11.15
N LYS A 83 0.54 4.91 11.36
CA LYS A 83 0.52 5.98 10.37
C LYS A 83 1.93 6.25 9.89
N ALA A 84 2.12 6.24 8.59
CA ALA A 84 3.40 6.57 7.97
C ALA A 84 3.18 7.48 6.77
N VAL A 85 4.11 8.39 6.55
CA VAL A 85 4.17 9.17 5.32
C VAL A 85 5.18 8.49 4.40
N ILE A 86 4.80 8.30 3.14
CA ILE A 86 5.69 7.83 2.08
C ILE A 86 5.92 8.95 1.07
N THR A 87 7.09 8.94 0.46
CA THR A 87 7.54 9.90 -0.55
C THR A 87 8.15 9.16 -1.74
N SER A 88 8.33 9.85 -2.86
CA SER A 88 9.16 9.39 -3.97
C SER A 88 9.94 10.58 -4.51
N ASP A 89 11.20 10.37 -4.89
CA ASP A 89 12.07 11.42 -5.42
C ASP A 89 11.47 12.10 -6.65
N GLU A 90 10.85 11.31 -7.52
CA GLU A 90 10.26 11.78 -8.76
C GLU A 90 9.16 10.82 -9.22
N ILE A 91 7.96 11.38 -9.45
CA ILE A 91 6.87 10.69 -10.12
C ILE A 91 6.69 11.31 -11.50
N LYS A 92 6.88 10.50 -12.53
CA LYS A 92 6.67 10.89 -13.92
C LYS A 92 5.47 10.17 -14.48
N GLY A 93 4.67 10.83 -15.29
CA GLY A 93 3.71 10.11 -16.12
C GLY A 93 3.46 10.77 -17.44
N ARG A 94 2.95 9.97 -18.37
CA ARG A 94 2.73 10.36 -19.75
C ARG A 94 1.38 9.84 -20.20
N TYR A 95 0.61 10.68 -20.88
CA TYR A 95 -0.57 10.30 -21.64
C TYR A 95 -0.40 10.73 -23.09
N THR A 96 -0.99 9.96 -24.01
CA THR A 96 -1.33 10.44 -25.35
C THR A 96 -2.64 11.19 -25.24
N TRP A 97 -2.72 12.40 -25.77
CA TRP A 97 -3.96 13.16 -25.84
C TRP A 97 -4.44 13.29 -27.28
N ARG A 98 -5.75 13.23 -27.49
CA ARG A 98 -6.39 13.40 -28.79
C ARG A 98 -7.60 14.32 -28.68
N LYS A 99 -7.77 15.16 -29.71
CA LYS A 99 -8.95 16.02 -29.85
C LYS A 99 -9.40 16.03 -31.30
N LYS A 100 -10.61 15.52 -31.53
CA LYS A 100 -11.25 15.55 -32.84
C LYS A 100 -12.01 16.85 -33.01
N LYS A 101 -11.76 17.56 -34.10
CA LYS A 101 -12.58 18.70 -34.56
C LYS A 101 -12.99 18.45 -36.02
N PRO A 102 -14.12 19.01 -36.49
CA PRO A 102 -14.49 18.92 -37.90
C PRO A 102 -13.33 19.38 -38.79
N GLY A 103 -12.83 18.48 -39.65
CA GLY A 103 -11.75 18.75 -40.60
C GLY A 103 -10.32 18.73 -40.03
N ARG A 104 -10.11 18.44 -38.74
CA ARG A 104 -8.75 18.33 -38.17
C ARG A 104 -8.70 17.52 -36.88
N ASP A 105 -7.80 16.56 -36.84
CA ASP A 105 -7.46 15.80 -35.64
C ASP A 105 -6.17 16.33 -35.02
N TRP A 106 -6.21 16.61 -33.72
CA TRP A 106 -5.04 17.01 -32.95
C TRP A 106 -4.63 15.87 -32.04
N GLU A 107 -3.33 15.60 -32.02
CA GLU A 107 -2.73 14.55 -31.22
C GLU A 107 -1.39 15.03 -30.68
N GLY A 108 -1.07 14.60 -29.48
CA GLY A 108 0.23 14.83 -28.88
C GLY A 108 0.38 14.06 -27.57
N TYR A 109 1.39 14.45 -26.80
CA TYR A 109 1.67 13.86 -25.49
C TYR A 109 1.52 14.91 -24.41
N VAL A 110 1.03 14.47 -23.25
CA VAL A 110 1.12 15.21 -22.00
C VAL A 110 2.04 14.45 -21.07
N VAL A 111 3.13 15.09 -20.67
CA VAL A 111 4.05 14.57 -19.67
C VAL A 111 3.85 15.39 -18.41
N PHE A 112 3.65 14.73 -17.27
CA PHE A 112 3.67 15.37 -15.96
C PHE A 112 4.85 14.84 -15.16
N ILE A 113 5.53 15.73 -14.45
CA ILE A 113 6.68 15.40 -13.61
C ILE A 113 6.46 16.10 -12.26
N SER A 114 6.48 15.35 -11.16
CA SER A 114 6.39 15.90 -9.80
C SER A 114 7.53 15.36 -8.96
N ASN A 115 8.26 16.28 -8.32
CA ASN A 115 9.38 15.98 -7.41
C ASN A 115 8.98 16.08 -5.92
N ASP A 116 7.71 16.39 -5.63
CA ASP A 116 7.17 16.49 -4.27
C ASP A 116 5.88 15.67 -4.17
N PHE A 117 6.05 14.36 -4.25
CA PHE A 117 5.01 13.37 -4.01
C PHE A 117 5.04 12.92 -2.56
N GLN A 118 3.94 13.11 -1.82
CA GLN A 118 3.78 12.57 -0.48
C GLN A 118 2.42 11.91 -0.35
N ALA A 119 2.39 10.69 0.20
CA ALA A 119 1.16 9.99 0.54
C ALA A 119 1.20 9.53 1.99
N GLU A 120 0.07 9.63 2.67
CA GLU A 120 -0.15 9.08 4.00
C GLU A 120 -0.77 7.69 3.89
N VAL A 121 -0.21 6.77 4.65
CA VAL A 121 -0.56 5.36 4.72
C VAL A 121 -0.96 5.10 6.18
N GLU A 122 -2.17 4.57 6.39
CA GLU A 122 -2.68 4.23 7.72
C GLU A 122 -3.08 2.76 7.72
N GLY A 123 -2.34 1.95 8.48
CA GLY A 123 -2.64 0.56 8.76
C GLY A 123 -3.30 0.41 10.13
N VAL A 124 -4.23 -0.53 10.26
CA VAL A 124 -4.88 -0.88 11.53
C VAL A 124 -4.73 -2.37 11.79
N MET A 125 -4.49 -2.72 13.05
CA MET A 125 -4.42 -4.08 13.54
C MET A 125 -5.24 -4.20 14.83
N GLU A 126 -6.18 -5.15 14.84
CA GLU A 126 -6.98 -5.49 16.02
C GLU A 126 -6.19 -6.42 16.97
N LYS A 127 -6.17 -6.12 18.25
CA LYS A 127 -5.67 -6.99 19.30
C LYS A 127 -6.79 -7.94 19.71
N ARG A 128 -6.72 -9.21 19.32
CA ARG A 128 -7.71 -10.19 19.77
C ARG A 128 -7.37 -10.73 21.15
N GLU A 129 -8.39 -10.88 21.98
CA GLU A 129 -8.31 -11.61 23.25
C GLU A 129 -7.76 -13.03 23.00
N GLY A 130 -6.79 -13.46 23.83
CA GLY A 130 -6.12 -14.75 23.67
C GLY A 130 -4.81 -14.72 22.86
N GLY A 131 -4.29 -13.54 22.52
CA GLY A 131 -2.97 -13.40 21.87
C GLY A 131 -2.95 -13.80 20.40
N GLN A 132 -4.11 -14.08 19.81
CA GLN A 132 -4.23 -14.41 18.40
C GLN A 132 -4.05 -13.14 17.56
N LYS A 133 -2.90 -13.00 16.91
CA LYS A 133 -2.56 -11.81 16.12
C LYS A 133 -3.55 -11.66 14.96
N SER A 134 -4.21 -10.51 14.87
CA SER A 134 -4.92 -10.15 13.64
C SER A 134 -3.89 -9.65 12.62
N HIS A 135 -4.18 -9.86 11.34
CA HIS A 135 -3.29 -9.35 10.31
C HIS A 135 -3.55 -7.84 10.13
N PRO A 136 -2.50 -7.02 10.07
CA PRO A 136 -2.65 -5.60 9.77
C PRO A 136 -3.33 -5.40 8.41
N ARG A 137 -4.19 -4.39 8.34
CA ARG A 137 -4.94 -4.02 7.13
C ARG A 137 -4.73 -2.56 6.82
N LEU A 138 -4.68 -2.22 5.53
CA LEU A 138 -4.56 -0.83 5.12
C LEU A 138 -5.94 -0.16 5.15
N GLU A 139 -6.19 0.64 6.18
CA GLU A 139 -7.44 1.40 6.32
C GLU A 139 -7.43 2.59 5.36
N ARG A 140 -6.35 3.36 5.33
CA ARG A 140 -6.26 4.61 4.56
C ARG A 140 -5.02 4.68 3.70
N PHE A 141 -5.22 5.14 2.47
CA PHE A 141 -4.16 5.59 1.59
C PHE A 141 -4.57 6.92 0.98
N ARG A 142 -3.84 8.00 1.27
CA ARG A 142 -4.20 9.35 0.84
C ARG A 142 -2.99 10.13 0.36
N ILE A 143 -3.00 10.56 -0.90
CA ILE A 143 -2.02 11.52 -1.41
C ILE A 143 -2.22 12.85 -0.69
N LYS A 144 -1.18 13.31 0.03
CA LYS A 144 -1.16 14.58 0.79
C LYS A 144 -0.58 15.71 -0.03
N LYS A 145 0.52 15.44 -0.73
CA LYS A 145 1.21 16.43 -1.57
C LYS A 145 1.48 15.86 -2.95
N PHE A 146 1.22 16.71 -3.93
CA PHE A 146 1.58 16.51 -5.33
C PHE A 146 1.82 17.90 -5.90
N LYS A 147 2.94 18.50 -5.49
CA LYS A 147 3.30 19.88 -5.84
C LYS A 147 4.32 19.90 -6.97
N ASP A 148 4.52 21.10 -7.51
CA ASP A 148 5.50 21.41 -8.55
C ASP A 148 5.39 20.48 -9.76
N ALA A 149 4.14 20.10 -10.08
CA ALA A 149 3.83 19.28 -11.24
C ALA A 149 4.11 20.10 -12.51
N ARG A 150 5.25 19.83 -13.14
CA ARG A 150 5.58 20.37 -14.44
C ARG A 150 4.81 19.59 -15.49
N VAL A 151 3.94 20.27 -16.22
CA VAL A 151 3.15 19.69 -17.31
C VAL A 151 3.72 20.17 -18.63
N GLU A 152 4.21 19.24 -19.43
CA GLU A 152 4.69 19.49 -20.79
C GLU A 152 3.70 18.90 -21.78
N MET A 153 3.27 19.70 -22.76
CA MET A 153 2.32 19.27 -23.77
C MET A 153 2.92 19.47 -25.16
N THR A 154 2.85 18.44 -25.99
CA THR A 154 3.21 18.50 -27.42
C THR A 154 1.96 18.46 -28.29
N GLY A 155 2.09 18.79 -29.58
CA GLY A 155 0.97 18.71 -30.54
C GLY A 155 0.00 19.90 -30.56
N LEU A 156 0.23 20.93 -29.74
CA LEU A 156 -0.65 22.10 -29.63
C LEU A 156 -0.44 23.19 -30.70
N GLY A 157 0.56 23.04 -31.58
CA GLY A 157 0.90 24.06 -32.59
C GLY A 157 1.19 25.45 -31.98
N TYR A 158 0.97 26.52 -32.73
CA TYR A 158 1.17 27.92 -32.29
C TYR A 158 0.15 28.42 -31.23
N ILE A 159 -0.63 27.54 -30.63
CA ILE A 159 -1.71 27.91 -29.70
C ILE A 159 -1.14 28.03 -28.27
N THR A 160 -0.19 28.95 -28.09
CA THR A 160 0.41 29.26 -26.79
C THR A 160 -0.61 29.80 -25.78
N TRP A 161 -1.65 30.47 -26.26
CA TRP A 161 -2.68 31.11 -25.43
C TRP A 161 -3.56 30.12 -24.64
N ALA A 162 -3.78 28.91 -25.15
CA ALA A 162 -4.66 27.93 -24.50
C ALA A 162 -3.96 27.08 -23.41
N LEU A 163 -2.64 27.22 -23.26
CA LEU A 163 -1.87 26.40 -22.31
C LEU A 163 -2.18 26.73 -20.84
N GLY A 164 -2.41 28.00 -20.49
CA GLY A 164 -2.56 28.41 -19.08
C GLY A 164 -3.80 27.83 -18.39
N GLU A 165 -4.96 27.84 -19.06
CA GLU A 165 -6.18 27.25 -18.50
C GLU A 165 -6.12 25.72 -18.52
N MET A 166 -5.56 25.14 -19.58
CA MET A 166 -5.51 23.70 -19.75
C MET A 166 -4.57 23.03 -18.75
N THR A 167 -3.41 23.62 -18.44
CA THR A 167 -2.50 23.06 -17.41
C THR A 167 -3.17 22.99 -16.05
N THR A 168 -3.91 24.02 -15.64
CA THR A 168 -4.61 24.06 -14.35
C THR A 168 -5.68 22.97 -14.26
N LEU A 169 -6.50 22.82 -15.31
CA LEU A 169 -7.52 21.75 -15.38
C LEU A 169 -6.88 20.36 -15.35
N MET A 170 -5.79 20.17 -16.08
CA MET A 170 -5.11 18.89 -16.21
C MET A 170 -4.43 18.45 -14.92
N SER A 171 -3.87 19.36 -14.12
CA SER A 171 -3.27 19.02 -12.82
C SER A 171 -4.26 18.32 -11.88
N GLY A 172 -5.49 18.83 -11.77
CA GLY A 172 -6.52 18.21 -10.93
C GLY A 172 -7.04 16.87 -11.47
N ILE A 173 -6.99 16.66 -12.79
CA ILE A 173 -7.32 15.38 -13.42
C ILE A 173 -6.20 14.36 -13.16
N PHE A 174 -4.94 14.75 -13.34
CA PHE A 174 -3.79 13.89 -13.11
C PHE A 174 -3.69 13.45 -11.65
N GLN A 175 -3.83 14.36 -10.70
CA GLN A 175 -3.84 13.99 -9.27
C GLN A 175 -4.87 12.90 -8.96
N ARG A 176 -6.10 13.02 -9.48
CA ARG A 176 -7.14 12.00 -9.29
C ARG A 176 -6.87 10.71 -10.04
N ALA A 177 -6.34 10.79 -11.26
CA ALA A 177 -6.01 9.62 -12.06
C ALA A 177 -4.86 8.82 -11.44
N ILE A 178 -3.80 9.50 -11.00
CA ILE A 178 -2.65 8.94 -10.30
C ILE A 178 -3.10 8.34 -8.96
N ALA A 179 -3.88 9.08 -8.17
CA ALA A 179 -4.44 8.57 -6.92
C ALA A 179 -5.18 7.26 -7.13
N SER A 180 -6.14 7.24 -8.07
CA SER A 180 -6.94 6.05 -8.36
C SER A 180 -6.10 4.90 -8.91
N ALA A 181 -5.07 5.18 -9.71
CA ALA A 181 -4.26 4.16 -10.36
C ALA A 181 -3.20 3.56 -9.43
N ILE A 182 -2.59 4.36 -8.56
CA ILE A 182 -1.62 3.88 -7.56
C ILE A 182 -2.36 3.18 -6.43
N GLN A 183 -3.46 3.77 -5.94
CA GLN A 183 -4.11 3.32 -4.72
C GLN A 183 -4.53 1.85 -4.78
N GLY A 184 -4.98 1.32 -5.93
CA GLY A 184 -5.35 -0.09 -6.04
C GLY A 184 -4.15 -1.04 -5.89
N PRO A 185 -3.22 -1.06 -6.87
CA PRO A 185 -2.07 -1.95 -6.86
C PRO A 185 -1.16 -1.77 -5.63
N LEU A 186 -0.90 -0.53 -5.22
CA LEU A 186 -0.06 -0.27 -4.05
C LEU A 186 -0.75 -0.69 -2.76
N LYS A 187 -2.06 -0.45 -2.59
CA LYS A 187 -2.80 -0.96 -1.43
C LYS A 187 -2.76 -2.48 -1.39
N GLU A 188 -2.98 -3.14 -2.51
CA GLU A 188 -2.98 -4.60 -2.58
C GLU A 188 -1.60 -5.18 -2.24
N ALA A 189 -0.54 -4.62 -2.81
CA ALA A 189 0.84 -5.05 -2.52
C ALA A 189 1.23 -4.81 -1.05
N LEU A 190 0.89 -3.64 -0.50
CA LEU A 190 1.12 -3.33 0.91
C LEU A 190 0.36 -4.30 1.81
N GLU A 191 -0.95 -4.46 1.62
CA GLU A 191 -1.76 -5.38 2.43
C GLU A 191 -1.25 -6.81 2.35
N ARG A 192 -0.79 -7.27 1.18
CA ARG A 192 -0.24 -8.60 1.01
C ARG A 192 1.01 -8.80 1.85
N HIS A 193 2.00 -7.91 1.73
CA HIS A 193 3.25 -8.04 2.48
C HIS A 193 3.10 -7.75 3.97
N MET A 194 2.16 -6.88 4.35
CA MET A 194 1.83 -6.68 5.76
C MET A 194 1.20 -7.94 6.40
N ARG A 195 0.54 -8.80 5.61
CA ARG A 195 0.04 -10.11 6.09
C ARG A 195 1.14 -11.17 6.15
N GLU A 196 2.07 -11.15 5.21
CA GLU A 196 3.16 -12.13 5.11
C GLU A 196 4.25 -11.91 6.16
N LEU A 197 4.56 -10.66 6.47
CA LEU A 197 5.52 -10.32 7.50
C LEU A 197 4.87 -10.48 8.86
N GLU A 198 5.14 -11.61 9.51
CA GLU A 198 4.65 -11.81 10.86
C GLU A 198 5.22 -10.73 11.79
N ILE A 199 4.31 -10.10 12.53
CA ILE A 199 4.59 -9.09 13.55
C ILE A 199 5.25 -9.74 14.80
N GLN A 200 6.05 -10.79 14.63
CA GLN A 200 6.81 -11.40 15.73
C GLN A 200 7.78 -10.41 16.37
N ARG A 201 8.20 -9.34 15.67
CA ARG A 201 9.12 -8.33 16.21
C ARG A 201 8.48 -7.20 17.02
N LEU A 202 7.18 -6.92 16.85
CA LEU A 202 6.55 -5.75 17.49
C LEU A 202 6.05 -6.02 18.91
N TYR A 203 5.88 -7.28 19.26
CA TYR A 203 5.53 -7.69 20.62
C TYR A 203 6.72 -8.44 21.20
N PRO A 204 7.46 -7.89 22.18
CA PRO A 204 8.25 -8.76 23.03
C PRO A 204 7.30 -9.81 23.59
N GLU A 205 7.64 -11.09 23.40
CA GLU A 205 6.88 -12.17 24.00
C GLU A 205 6.72 -11.83 25.49
N PRO A 206 5.50 -11.89 26.06
CA PRO A 206 5.35 -11.61 27.49
C PRO A 206 6.25 -12.60 28.22
N GLU A 207 7.34 -12.10 28.79
CA GLU A 207 8.23 -12.85 29.67
C GLU A 207 7.33 -13.71 30.56
N PRO A 208 7.47 -15.05 30.54
CA PRO A 208 6.55 -15.95 31.20
C PRO A 208 6.48 -15.49 32.65
N SER A 209 5.36 -14.85 32.98
CA SER A 209 5.15 -14.16 34.25
C SER A 209 5.52 -15.15 35.31
N GLY A 210 6.68 -14.93 35.94
CA GLY A 210 7.40 -15.95 36.68
C GLY A 210 6.43 -16.66 37.58
N LEU A 211 5.99 -17.85 37.16
CA LEU A 211 5.25 -18.72 38.04
C LEU A 211 6.15 -18.83 39.26
N PRO A 212 5.67 -18.47 40.47
CA PRO A 212 6.48 -18.62 41.66
C PRO A 212 7.02 -20.04 41.59
N ARG A 213 8.34 -20.19 41.63
CA ARG A 213 9.01 -21.46 41.80
C ARG A 213 8.42 -22.06 43.08
N LEU A 214 7.32 -22.80 42.93
CA LEU A 214 6.84 -23.73 43.91
C LEU A 214 7.99 -24.71 44.00
N LEU A 215 8.81 -24.50 45.03
CA LEU A 215 9.84 -25.42 45.48
C LEU A 215 9.18 -26.79 45.48
N ALA A 216 9.55 -27.62 44.51
CA ALA A 216 9.17 -29.01 44.47
C ALA A 216 9.81 -29.65 45.70
N VAL A 217 9.06 -29.70 46.80
CA VAL A 217 9.37 -30.56 47.94
C VAL A 217 9.29 -31.98 47.39
N GLY A 218 10.43 -32.68 47.46
CA GLY A 218 10.73 -33.90 46.73
C GLY A 218 9.60 -34.92 46.72
N HIS A 219 9.15 -35.27 45.51
CA HIS A 219 8.42 -36.50 45.28
C HIS A 219 9.43 -37.61 44.93
N PRO A 220 9.37 -38.77 45.62
CA PRO A 220 10.28 -39.87 45.38
C PRO A 220 10.05 -40.54 44.02
N LEU A 221 11.17 -40.95 43.44
CA LEU A 221 11.37 -41.66 42.18
C LEU A 221 10.33 -42.77 41.93
N LEU A 222 9.67 -42.71 40.78
CA LEU A 222 8.96 -43.86 40.18
C LEU A 222 9.83 -44.46 39.07
N PRO A 223 9.82 -45.80 38.87
CA PRO A 223 10.76 -46.49 38.00
C PRO A 223 10.42 -46.32 36.52
N GLU A 224 11.47 -46.34 35.70
CA GLU A 224 11.41 -46.31 34.24
C GLU A 224 10.63 -47.50 33.68
N LEU A 225 9.72 -47.20 32.74
CA LEU A 225 9.10 -48.20 31.87
C LEU A 225 9.91 -48.35 30.57
N PRO A 226 9.91 -49.55 29.96
CA PRO A 226 10.80 -49.89 28.85
C PRO A 226 10.38 -49.23 27.54
N GLN A 227 11.37 -48.82 26.75
CA GLN A 227 11.19 -48.39 25.37
C GLN A 227 10.79 -49.57 24.49
N GLU A 228 9.59 -49.51 23.91
CA GLU A 228 9.13 -50.44 22.88
C GLU A 228 9.35 -49.81 21.49
N GLU A 229 10.26 -50.41 20.73
CA GLU A 229 10.52 -50.15 19.31
C GLU A 229 9.24 -50.38 18.48
N ALA A 230 8.76 -49.36 17.78
CA ALA A 230 7.81 -49.52 16.68
C ALA A 230 8.45 -49.05 15.37
N ARG A 231 8.99 -50.04 14.64
CA ARG A 231 9.34 -49.97 13.22
C ARG A 231 8.10 -49.77 12.33
N HIS A 232 8.38 -49.31 11.10
CA HIS A 232 7.56 -49.41 9.88
C HIS A 232 6.31 -48.51 9.79
N ARG A 233 6.29 -47.61 8.80
CA ARG A 233 5.77 -47.95 7.46
C ARG A 233 6.01 -46.83 6.44
N GLU A 234 6.73 -47.22 5.40
CA GLU A 234 6.73 -46.69 4.05
C GLU A 234 5.29 -46.61 3.48
N SER A 235 4.89 -45.48 2.91
CA SER A 235 3.93 -45.52 1.79
C SER A 235 4.11 -44.32 0.86
N ARG A 236 4.39 -44.67 -0.39
CA ARG A 236 4.44 -43.84 -1.58
C ARG A 236 3.02 -43.37 -1.91
N GLY A 237 2.87 -42.10 -2.26
CA GLY A 237 1.63 -41.54 -2.81
C GLY A 237 1.90 -40.70 -4.04
N ALA A 238 2.21 -41.35 -5.16
CA ALA A 238 2.15 -40.72 -6.48
C ALA A 238 0.68 -40.60 -6.90
N GLY A 239 0.14 -39.37 -6.87
CA GLY A 239 -1.22 -39.05 -7.31
C GLY A 239 -1.19 -38.24 -8.60
N SER A 240 -1.28 -38.93 -9.73
CA SER A 240 -1.64 -38.40 -11.05
C SER A 240 -3.15 -38.16 -11.12
N LEU A 241 -3.57 -36.96 -11.55
CA LEU A 241 -4.93 -36.62 -12.05
C LEU A 241 -4.85 -35.17 -12.56
N GLU A 242 -4.61 -34.89 -13.84
CA GLU A 242 -5.53 -35.03 -14.98
C GLU A 242 -6.96 -34.52 -14.73
N ARG A 243 -7.22 -33.26 -15.12
CA ARG A 243 -8.53 -32.70 -15.58
C ARG A 243 -8.23 -31.32 -16.18
N ARG A 244 -8.13 -31.14 -17.50
CA ARG A 244 -9.23 -31.06 -18.48
C ARG A 244 -10.38 -30.17 -18.00
N GLN A 245 -10.31 -28.86 -18.29
CA GLN A 245 -11.49 -28.08 -18.64
C GLN A 245 -11.17 -27.16 -19.83
N ARG A 246 -11.60 -27.62 -21.01
CA ARG A 246 -11.91 -26.78 -22.15
C ARG A 246 -13.19 -26.02 -21.83
N GLY A 247 -13.10 -24.70 -21.75
CA GLY A 247 -14.26 -23.79 -21.72
C GLY A 247 -14.33 -23.03 -23.03
N HIS A 248 -15.14 -23.55 -23.95
CA HIS A 248 -15.63 -22.88 -25.15
C HIS A 248 -16.67 -21.80 -24.78
N CYS A 249 -16.95 -20.89 -25.72
CA CYS A 249 -18.07 -19.93 -25.84
C CYS A 249 -17.70 -18.47 -25.51
N ARG A 250 -18.11 -17.45 -26.28
CA ARG A 250 -18.88 -17.37 -27.53
C ARG A 250 -18.61 -15.97 -28.11
N LEU A 251 -18.28 -15.89 -29.39
CA LEU A 251 -18.42 -14.66 -30.17
C LEU A 251 -19.90 -14.30 -30.27
N GLY A 252 -20.27 -13.13 -29.74
CA GLY A 252 -21.57 -12.49 -29.95
C GLY A 252 -21.36 -11.25 -30.80
N ALA A 253 -21.72 -11.36 -32.08
CA ALA A 253 -21.96 -10.23 -32.97
C ALA A 253 -23.34 -9.62 -32.69
N THR A 254 -23.59 -8.42 -33.25
CA THR A 254 -24.80 -7.57 -33.19
C THR A 254 -24.91 -6.75 -31.89
N GLY A 255 -25.12 -5.45 -31.87
CA GLY A 255 -25.65 -4.52 -32.87
C GLY A 255 -26.71 -3.67 -32.19
N CYS A 256 -26.33 -2.48 -31.74
CA CYS A 256 -27.15 -1.27 -31.49
C CYS A 256 -26.17 -0.08 -31.47
#